data_AF-A0A9E4LA94-F1
#
_entry.id   AF-A0A9E4LA94-F1
#
_cell.length_a   1.000
_cell.length_b   1.000
_cell.length_c   1.000
_cell.angle_alpha   90.00
_cell.angle_beta   90.00
_cell.angle_gamma   90.00
#
_symmetry.space_group_name_H-M   'P 1'
#
loop_
_entity.id
_entity.type
_entity.pdbx_description
1 polymer ?
#
loop_
_entity_poly.entity_id
_entity_poly.type
_entity_poly.pdbx_seq_one_letter_code
_entity_poly.pdbx_strand_id
1 'polypeptide(L)'
;MQSRHDGAKQRLARHRAKLTAQGTRRVEVTVPAQDVGIVKAVAGVLRTGGDEARWLRDVLACLTPREPARTGAELLAFLRASPLVGEDLIIERDRTPGRVVDFE
;
A
#
# COMPACT_ATOMS: atom_id res chain seq x y z
N MET A 1 43.83 7.32 -7.78
CA MET A 1 42.71 6.42 -7.39
C MET A 1 41.31 7.07 -7.44
N GLN A 2 41.18 8.35 -7.86
CA GLN A 2 39.90 9.08 -7.89
C GLN A 2 38.94 8.68 -9.04
N SER A 3 39.46 8.32 -10.21
CA SER A 3 38.62 8.18 -11.43
C SER A 3 37.68 6.96 -11.45
N ARG A 4 37.96 5.91 -10.65
CA ARG A 4 37.09 4.72 -10.56
C ARG A 4 35.79 5.00 -9.80
N HIS A 5 35.78 5.97 -8.87
CA HIS A 5 34.60 6.36 -8.10
C HIS A 5 33.60 7.20 -8.92
N ASP A 6 34.08 8.06 -9.81
CA ASP A 6 33.22 8.90 -10.64
C ASP A 6 32.49 8.06 -11.71
N GLY A 7 33.16 7.08 -12.30
CA GLY A 7 32.53 6.10 -13.18
C GLY A 7 31.44 5.29 -12.48
N ALA A 8 31.63 4.89 -11.21
CA ALA A 8 30.61 4.19 -10.45
C ALA A 8 29.39 5.07 -10.12
N LYS A 9 29.63 6.33 -9.72
CA LYS A 9 28.57 7.32 -9.47
C LYS A 9 27.74 7.60 -10.73
N GLN A 10 28.39 7.70 -11.89
CA GLN A 10 27.73 8.00 -13.15
C GLN A 10 26.95 6.81 -13.70
N ARG A 11 27.45 5.58 -13.53
CA ARG A 11 26.69 4.34 -13.81
C ARG A 11 25.44 4.22 -12.94
N LEU A 12 25.58 4.50 -11.64
CA LEU A 12 24.45 4.52 -10.71
C LEU A 12 23.43 5.60 -11.08
N ALA A 13 23.87 6.80 -11.48
CA ALA A 13 22.97 7.88 -11.91
C ALA A 13 22.19 7.52 -13.18
N ARG A 14 22.85 6.93 -14.19
CA ARG A 14 22.17 6.45 -15.42
C ARG A 14 21.20 5.31 -15.13
N HIS A 15 21.59 4.37 -14.27
CA HIS A 15 20.71 3.29 -13.85
C HIS A 15 19.47 3.81 -13.11
N ARG A 16 19.64 4.80 -12.22
CA ARG A 16 18.53 5.48 -11.54
C ARG A 16 17.60 6.19 -12.51
N ALA A 17 18.16 6.97 -13.45
CA ALA A 17 17.36 7.67 -14.46
C ALA A 17 16.52 6.70 -15.31
N LYS A 18 17.09 5.55 -15.68
CA LYS A 18 16.39 4.49 -16.41
C LYS A 18 15.24 3.87 -15.61
N LEU A 19 15.46 3.60 -14.31
CA LEU A 19 14.43 3.06 -13.43
C LEU A 19 13.27 4.05 -13.23
N THR A 20 13.56 5.34 -13.03
CA THR A 20 12.53 6.39 -12.91
C THR A 20 11.71 6.53 -14.19
N ALA A 21 12.36 6.45 -15.36
CA ALA A 21 11.67 6.48 -16.66
C ALA A 21 10.72 5.28 -16.86
N GLN A 22 10.90 4.19 -16.11
CA GLN A 22 10.03 3.01 -16.10
C GLN A 22 8.93 3.08 -15.01
N GLY A 23 8.73 4.25 -14.40
CA GLY A 23 7.72 4.46 -13.36
C GLY A 23 8.08 3.87 -11.99
N THR A 24 9.31 3.41 -11.79
CA THR A 24 9.77 2.86 -10.51
C THR A 24 10.42 3.94 -9.64
N ARG A 25 10.08 3.96 -8.34
CA ARG A 25 10.66 4.86 -7.33
C ARG A 25 11.38 4.04 -6.26
N ARG A 26 12.54 4.53 -5.81
CA ARG A 26 13.27 3.93 -4.67
C ARG A 26 12.61 4.33 -3.36
N VAL A 27 12.49 3.35 -2.46
CA VAL A 27 12.03 3.52 -1.08
C VAL A 27 13.10 2.92 -0.18
N GLU A 28 13.49 3.64 0.87
CA GLU A 28 14.39 3.14 1.91
C GLU A 28 13.56 2.75 3.14
N VAL A 29 13.79 1.54 3.65
CA VAL A 29 12.99 0.96 4.74
C VAL A 29 13.91 0.33 5.77
N THR A 30 13.48 0.37 7.03
CA THR A 30 14.14 -0.30 8.16
C THR A 30 13.23 -1.41 8.66
N VAL A 31 13.71 -2.65 8.68
CA VAL A 31 12.95 -3.84 9.09
C VAL A 31 13.85 -4.81 9.86
N PRO A 32 13.28 -5.73 10.67
CA PRO A 32 14.05 -6.81 11.27
C PRO A 32 14.82 -7.62 10.22
N ALA A 33 15.99 -8.12 10.59
CA ALA A 33 16.89 -8.82 9.66
C ALA A 33 16.22 -10.03 8.99
N GLN A 34 15.35 -10.75 9.71
CA GLN A 34 14.60 -11.89 9.19
C GLN A 34 13.61 -11.51 8.07
N ASP A 35 13.13 -10.27 8.04
CA ASP A 35 12.05 -9.83 7.13
C ASP A 35 12.58 -9.21 5.84
N VAL A 36 13.90 -9.00 5.73
CA VAL A 36 14.54 -8.43 4.54
C VAL A 36 14.21 -9.23 3.27
N GLY A 37 14.13 -10.56 3.39
CA GLY A 37 13.76 -11.44 2.27
C GLY A 37 12.34 -11.18 1.77
N ILE A 38 11.38 -11.07 2.70
CA ILE A 38 9.96 -10.84 2.41
C ILE A 38 9.78 -9.48 1.72
N VAL A 39 10.39 -8.42 2.26
CA VAL A 39 10.30 -7.08 1.67
C VAL A 39 10.85 -7.03 0.25
N LYS A 40 11.97 -7.72 -0.01
CA LYS A 40 12.55 -7.83 -1.37
C LYS A 40 11.63 -8.58 -2.32
N ALA A 41 11.00 -9.67 -1.86
CA ALA A 41 10.06 -10.45 -2.66
C ALA A 41 8.82 -9.62 -3.03
N VAL A 42 8.23 -8.91 -2.07
CA VAL A 42 7.10 -7.98 -2.29
C VAL A 42 7.47 -6.92 -3.34
N ALA A 43 8.62 -6.27 -3.19
CA ALA A 43 9.10 -5.28 -4.16
C ALA A 43 9.43 -5.90 -5.55
N GLY A 44 9.69 -7.20 -5.60
CA GLY A 44 9.85 -7.97 -6.84
C GLY A 44 8.52 -8.15 -7.55
N VAL A 45 7.54 -8.73 -6.86
CA VAL A 45 6.19 -8.97 -7.40
C VAL A 45 5.56 -7.66 -7.89
N LEU A 46 5.62 -6.59 -7.09
CA LEU A 46 5.08 -5.28 -7.47
C LEU A 46 5.73 -4.68 -8.72
N ARG A 47 7.02 -4.98 -8.96
CA ARG A 47 7.77 -4.50 -10.12
C ARG A 47 7.44 -5.28 -11.39
N THR A 48 7.19 -6.58 -11.27
CA THR A 48 6.76 -7.44 -12.38
C THR A 48 5.35 -7.06 -12.85
N GLY A 49 4.48 -6.66 -11.92
CA GLY A 49 3.10 -6.30 -12.25
C GLY A 49 2.22 -7.53 -12.47
N GLY A 50 1.12 -7.36 -13.22
CA GLY A 50 0.14 -8.43 -13.46
C GLY A 50 -0.80 -8.69 -12.30
N ASP A 51 -1.49 -9.84 -12.35
CA ASP A 51 -2.56 -10.18 -11.42
C ASP A 51 -2.04 -10.49 -10.02
N GLU A 52 -0.87 -11.11 -9.91
CA GLU A 52 -0.22 -11.36 -8.62
C GLU A 52 0.13 -10.05 -7.89
N ALA A 53 0.61 -9.04 -8.62
CA ALA A 53 0.85 -7.71 -8.06
C ALA A 53 -0.44 -6.99 -7.66
N ARG A 54 -1.55 -7.24 -8.37
CA ARG A 54 -2.87 -6.67 -8.02
C ARG A 54 -3.38 -7.29 -6.72
N TRP A 55 -3.39 -8.62 -6.67
CA TRP A 55 -3.76 -9.38 -5.48
C TRP A 55 -2.92 -8.98 -4.26
N LEU A 56 -1.60 -8.85 -4.43
CA LEU A 56 -0.72 -8.43 -3.35
C LEU A 56 -1.04 -7.02 -2.82
N ARG A 57 -1.42 -6.08 -3.70
CA ARG A 57 -1.88 -4.74 -3.28
C ARG A 57 -3.15 -4.81 -2.46
N ASP A 58 -4.11 -5.65 -2.86
CA ASP A 58 -5.39 -5.80 -2.15
C ASP A 58 -5.20 -6.40 -0.77
N VAL A 59 -4.36 -7.45 -0.64
CA VAL A 59 -4.01 -8.05 0.65
C VAL A 59 -3.33 -7.04 1.57
N LEU A 60 -2.33 -6.29 1.07
CA LEU A 60 -1.64 -5.28 1.86
C LEU A 60 -2.56 -4.11 2.25
N ALA A 61 -3.52 -3.75 1.40
CA ALA A 61 -4.51 -2.71 1.71
C ALA A 61 -5.41 -3.08 2.89
N CYS A 62 -5.73 -4.36 3.07
CA CYS A 62 -6.48 -4.86 4.24
C CYS A 62 -5.65 -4.81 5.54
N LEU A 63 -4.33 -4.94 5.44
CA LEU A 63 -3.42 -4.95 6.59
C LEU A 63 -2.92 -3.56 6.99
N THR A 64 -3.07 -2.57 6.11
CA THR A 64 -2.63 -1.20 6.35
C THR A 64 -3.77 -0.42 7.01
N PRO A 65 -3.57 0.16 8.21
CA PRO A 65 -4.56 1.07 8.80
C PRO A 65 -4.86 2.19 7.81
N ARG A 66 -6.11 2.28 7.35
CA ARG A 66 -6.55 3.47 6.60
C ARG A 66 -6.61 4.62 7.58
N GLU A 67 -5.99 5.74 7.23
CA GLU A 67 -6.24 6.97 7.98
C GLU A 67 -7.76 7.20 8.03
N PRO A 68 -8.33 7.54 9.20
CA PRO A 68 -9.74 7.88 9.27
C PRO A 68 -10.01 9.04 8.32
N ALA A 69 -11.13 8.95 7.58
CA ALA A 69 -11.55 10.01 6.68
C ALA A 69 -11.65 11.32 7.47
N ARG A 70 -10.90 12.33 7.05
CA ARG A 70 -10.84 13.66 7.67
C ARG A 70 -11.88 14.60 7.06
N THR A 71 -12.39 14.26 5.89
CA THR A 71 -13.46 15.01 5.20
C THR A 71 -14.62 14.12 4.77
N GLY A 72 -15.79 14.72 4.57
CA GLY A 72 -16.96 14.00 4.03
C GLY A 72 -16.73 13.44 2.62
N ALA A 73 -15.90 14.09 1.81
CA ALA A 73 -15.52 13.60 0.49
C ALA A 73 -14.67 12.33 0.56
N GLU A 74 -13.72 12.27 1.50
CA GLU A 74 -12.90 11.07 1.75
C GLU A 74 -13.74 9.91 2.27
N LEU A 75 -14.71 10.19 3.15
CA LEU A 75 -15.64 9.17 3.64
C LEU A 75 -16.50 8.60 2.51
N LEU A 76 -17.01 9.47 1.64
CA LEU A 76 -17.81 9.03 0.49
C LEU A 76 -16.97 8.22 -0.51
N ALA A 77 -15.72 8.61 -0.75
CA ALA A 77 -14.79 7.87 -1.60
C ALA A 77 -14.47 6.48 -1.03
N PHE A 78 -14.28 6.38 0.29
CA PHE A 78 -14.11 5.10 0.98
C PHE A 78 -15.33 4.19 0.81
N LEU A 79 -16.53 4.71 1.06
CA LEU A 79 -17.77 3.92 0.93
C LEU A 79 -18.00 3.44 -0.51
N ARG A 80 -17.67 4.27 -1.50
CA ARG A 80 -17.74 3.91 -2.93
C ARG A 80 -16.69 2.89 -3.37
N ALA A 81 -15.59 2.77 -2.64
CA ALA A 81 -14.58 1.75 -2.88
C ALA A 81 -14.90 0.42 -2.17
N SER A 82 -16.04 0.33 -1.47
CA SER A 82 -16.49 -0.90 -0.83
C SER A 82 -16.81 -1.96 -1.89
N PRO A 83 -16.42 -3.23 -1.69
CA PRO A 83 -16.83 -4.32 -2.56
C PRO A 83 -18.33 -4.61 -2.49
N LEU A 84 -19.05 -3.99 -1.54
CA LEU A 84 -20.51 -4.13 -1.37
C LEU A 84 -21.31 -3.05 -2.13
N VAL A 85 -20.65 -2.21 -2.94
CA VAL A 85 -21.36 -1.21 -3.75
C VAL A 85 -22.19 -1.90 -4.82
N GLY A 86 -23.50 -1.64 -4.81
CA GLY A 86 -24.44 -2.21 -5.77
C GLY A 86 -25.00 -3.59 -5.37
N GLU A 87 -24.58 -4.13 -4.23
CA GLU A 87 -25.14 -5.35 -3.68
C GLU A 87 -26.46 -5.07 -2.96
N ASP A 88 -27.46 -5.93 -3.18
CA ASP A 88 -28.71 -5.91 -2.43
C ASP A 88 -28.47 -6.48 -1.02
N LEU A 89 -28.17 -5.59 -0.09
CA LEU A 89 -27.99 -5.94 1.31
C LEU A 89 -29.36 -6.08 1.98
N ILE A 90 -29.71 -7.31 2.38
CA ILE A 90 -30.86 -7.57 3.23
C ILE A 90 -30.45 -7.23 4.67
N ILE A 91 -30.67 -5.97 5.07
CA ILE A 91 -30.35 -5.47 6.41
C ILE A 91 -31.65 -5.34 7.20
N GLU A 92 -31.75 -6.08 8.30
CA GLU A 92 -32.79 -5.82 9.30
C GLU A 92 -32.28 -4.83 10.36
N ARG A 93 -33.15 -3.90 10.75
CA ARG A 93 -32.84 -2.97 11.84
C ARG A 93 -32.77 -3.74 13.15
N ASP A 94 -31.62 -3.64 13.82
CA ASP A 94 -31.49 -4.13 15.19
C ASP A 94 -32.48 -3.41 16.11
N ARG A 95 -33.31 -4.20 16.81
CA ARG A 95 -34.32 -3.73 17.78
C ARG A 95 -33.89 -3.98 19.22
N THR A 96 -32.71 -4.53 19.43
CA THR A 96 -32.18 -4.78 20.76
C THR A 96 -32.02 -3.44 21.50
N PRO A 97 -32.37 -3.37 22.80
CA PRO A 97 -32.19 -2.14 23.56
C PRO A 97 -30.74 -1.67 23.51
N GLY A 98 -30.53 -0.35 23.46
CA GLY A 98 -29.20 0.23 23.48
C GLY A 98 -28.41 -0.21 24.71
N ARG A 99 -27.11 -0.48 24.54
CA ARG A 99 -26.22 -0.76 25.66
C ARG A 99 -25.96 0.52 26.45
N VAL A 100 -26.02 0.45 27.78
CA VAL A 100 -25.51 1.53 28.63
C VAL A 100 -24.00 1.64 28.39
N VAL A 101 -23.56 2.79 27.86
CA VAL A 101 -22.14 3.10 27.68
C VAL A 101 -21.75 4.05 28.79
N ASP A 102 -20.79 3.64 29.59
CA ASP A 102 -20.15 4.51 30.57
C ASP A 102 -19.05 5.31 29.86
N PHE A 103 -19.08 6.63 30.01
CA PHE A 103 -18.11 7.55 29.43
C PHE A 103 -17.30 8.17 30.59
N GLU A 104 -16.51 7.35 31.28
CA GLU A 104 -15.45 7.85 32.18
C GLU A 104 -14.28 8.43 31.39
#